data_AF-A0A957SDT8-F1
#
_entry.id   AF-A0A957SDT8-F1
#
_cell.length_a   1.000
_cell.length_b   1.000
_cell.length_c   1.000
_cell.angle_alpha   90.00
_cell.angle_beta   90.00
_cell.angle_gamma   90.00
#
_symmetry.space_group_name_H-M   'P 1'
#
loop_
_entity.id
_entity.type
_entity.pdbx_description
1 polymer ?
#
loop_
_entity_poly.entity_id
_entity_poly.type
_entity_poly.pdbx_seq_one_letter_code
_entity_poly.pdbx_strand_id
1 'polypeptide(L)'
;DIDKTALGAKGRNDGVIDHARLEGIYRTMDSVLGANFDRAAFERQYDELNRAAYHSVTADNQDFLAYICLVLNAKLIQFDEFVKEVRGGNLDNFFQFTRWVNSRMMINPIGSERLRQVHETVMNCEFSGDPTPFKSFRRQEFITTIERMGNMASDASVDEMLQQEITLTNEVMEMAKWLAARGCLLLCMSDKPSESACPDGSESADLPPLHRVETHLVGATIQAQLDALG
;
A
#
# COMPACT_ATOMS: atom_id res chain seq x y z
N ASP A 1 3.23 1.27 17.50
CA ASP A 1 3.13 1.37 16.04
C ASP A 1 4.51 1.64 15.49
N ILE A 2 5.00 0.80 14.58
CA ILE A 2 6.32 0.93 13.95
C ILE A 2 6.24 1.75 12.65
N ASP A 3 5.12 1.65 11.95
CA ASP A 3 4.90 2.28 10.66
C ASP A 3 4.75 3.79 10.82
N LYS A 4 5.38 4.54 9.91
CA LYS A 4 5.39 6.01 9.94
C LYS A 4 5.87 6.62 11.28
N THR A 5 6.49 5.81 12.15
CA THR A 5 7.08 6.20 13.43
C THR A 5 8.56 5.88 13.46
N ALA A 6 8.92 4.60 13.44
CA ALA A 6 10.31 4.17 13.35
C ALA A 6 10.73 3.97 11.88
N LEU A 7 9.89 3.31 11.10
CA LEU A 7 10.12 3.03 9.67
C LEU A 7 9.36 4.04 8.81
N GLY A 8 10.07 4.79 7.97
CA GLY A 8 9.51 5.81 7.07
C GLY A 8 8.68 6.86 7.80
N ALA A 9 9.29 7.53 8.78
CA ALA A 9 8.61 8.44 9.70
C ALA A 9 7.76 9.53 9.02
N LYS A 10 6.57 9.77 9.58
CA LYS A 10 5.60 10.75 9.08
C LYS A 10 6.19 12.16 9.03
N GLY A 11 6.08 12.82 7.87
CA GLY A 11 6.60 14.16 7.63
C GLY A 11 8.12 14.22 7.43
N ARG A 12 8.83 13.08 7.45
CA ARG A 12 10.27 12.99 7.19
C ARG A 12 10.58 12.07 6.01
N ASN A 13 9.96 10.89 5.95
CA ASN A 13 10.29 9.83 4.99
C ASN A 13 9.06 8.98 4.57
N ASP A 14 7.85 9.33 5.02
CA ASP A 14 6.63 8.61 4.67
C ASP A 14 6.25 8.72 3.19
N GLY A 15 6.70 9.77 2.50
CA GLY A 15 6.52 9.90 1.05
C GLY A 15 7.12 8.73 0.26
N VAL A 16 8.23 8.14 0.71
CA VAL A 16 8.83 6.98 0.02
C VAL A 16 7.97 5.73 0.19
N ILE A 17 7.32 5.56 1.33
CA ILE A 17 6.34 4.47 1.54
C ILE A 17 5.15 4.66 0.61
N ASP A 18 4.61 5.88 0.52
CA ASP A 18 3.46 6.16 -0.33
C ASP A 18 3.82 5.99 -1.83
N HIS A 19 5.05 6.34 -2.24
CA HIS A 19 5.58 6.04 -3.58
C HIS A 19 5.73 4.54 -3.85
N ALA A 20 6.25 3.76 -2.89
CA ALA A 20 6.36 2.32 -3.01
C ALA A 20 4.98 1.68 -3.21
N ARG A 21 3.99 2.10 -2.43
CA ARG A 21 2.60 1.64 -2.60
C ARG A 21 2.04 1.94 -3.98
N LEU A 22 2.18 3.18 -4.45
CA LEU A 22 1.71 3.58 -5.78
C LEU A 22 2.40 2.77 -6.88
N GLU A 23 3.70 2.55 -6.77
CA GLU A 23 4.45 1.69 -7.68
C GLU A 23 3.94 0.24 -7.66
N GLY A 24 3.62 -0.29 -6.48
CA GLY A 24 2.98 -1.61 -6.34
C GLY A 24 1.66 -1.68 -7.09
N ILE A 25 0.82 -0.64 -6.99
CA ILE A 25 -0.43 -0.54 -7.76
C ILE A 25 -0.12 -0.50 -9.25
N TYR A 26 0.82 0.32 -9.72
CA TYR A 26 1.18 0.40 -11.14
C TYR A 26 1.60 -0.95 -11.72
N ARG A 27 2.48 -1.67 -11.02
CA ARG A 27 2.89 -3.02 -11.44
C ARG A 27 1.70 -3.97 -11.52
N THR A 28 0.77 -3.90 -10.57
CA THR A 28 -0.46 -4.70 -10.63
C THR A 28 -1.34 -4.31 -11.82
N MET A 29 -1.54 -3.02 -12.08
CA MET A 29 -2.34 -2.54 -13.22
C MET A 29 -1.72 -2.98 -14.55
N ASP A 30 -0.41 -2.81 -14.73
CA ASP A 30 0.33 -3.29 -15.90
C ASP A 30 0.19 -4.80 -16.07
N SER A 31 0.27 -5.56 -14.98
CA SER A 31 0.11 -7.01 -15.04
C SER A 31 -1.31 -7.43 -15.47
N VAL A 32 -2.35 -6.66 -15.16
CA VAL A 32 -3.75 -7.02 -15.43
C VAL A 32 -4.24 -6.47 -16.78
N LEU A 33 -3.89 -5.22 -17.09
CA LEU A 33 -4.38 -4.47 -18.24
C LEU A 33 -3.37 -4.40 -19.40
N GLY A 34 -2.08 -4.59 -19.12
CA GLY A 34 -1.00 -4.48 -20.11
C GLY A 34 -1.02 -3.14 -20.84
N ALA A 35 -0.94 -3.18 -22.17
CA ALA A 35 -0.93 -1.98 -23.02
C ALA A 35 -2.19 -1.10 -22.90
N ASN A 36 -3.27 -1.60 -22.28
CA ASN A 36 -4.50 -0.84 -22.05
C ASN A 36 -4.46 -0.01 -20.74
N PHE A 37 -3.39 -0.11 -19.95
CA PHE A 37 -3.27 0.69 -18.73
C PHE A 37 -3.06 2.17 -19.06
N ASP A 38 -4.06 2.99 -18.75
CA ASP A 38 -3.99 4.46 -18.84
C ASP A 38 -3.59 5.03 -17.48
N ARG A 39 -2.28 5.15 -17.27
CA ARG A 39 -1.70 5.66 -16.00
C ARG A 39 -2.20 7.06 -15.67
N ALA A 40 -2.30 7.96 -16.64
CA ALA A 40 -2.74 9.33 -16.39
C ALA A 40 -4.22 9.38 -15.98
N ALA A 41 -5.08 8.53 -16.55
CA ALA A 41 -6.44 8.38 -16.07
C ALA A 41 -6.51 7.77 -14.68
N PHE A 42 -5.68 6.75 -14.40
CA PHE A 42 -5.60 6.15 -13.08
C PHE A 42 -5.24 7.19 -12.01
N GLU A 43 -4.17 7.97 -12.20
CA GLU A 43 -3.70 8.96 -11.22
C GLU A 43 -4.80 9.98 -10.91
N ARG A 44 -5.47 10.52 -11.94
CA ARG A 44 -6.60 11.44 -11.74
C ARG A 44 -7.76 10.81 -10.97
N GLN A 45 -8.09 9.55 -11.25
CA GLN A 45 -9.18 8.83 -10.60
C GLN A 45 -8.81 8.51 -9.16
N TYR A 46 -7.60 8.01 -8.92
CA TYR A 46 -7.10 7.66 -7.60
C TYR A 46 -7.08 8.89 -6.68
N ASP A 47 -6.55 10.03 -7.15
CA ASP A 47 -6.49 11.28 -6.38
C ASP A 47 -7.87 11.86 -6.04
N GLU A 48 -8.85 11.73 -6.95
CA GLU A 48 -10.22 12.16 -6.70
C GLU A 48 -10.93 11.22 -5.72
N LEU A 49 -10.79 9.91 -5.91
CA LEU A 49 -11.51 8.89 -5.14
C LEU A 49 -10.92 8.62 -3.76
N ASN A 50 -9.68 9.03 -3.49
CA ASN A 50 -9.06 8.98 -2.17
C ASN A 50 -9.61 10.05 -1.18
N ARG A 51 -10.61 10.83 -1.59
CA ARG A 51 -11.22 11.88 -0.76
C ARG A 51 -12.36 11.33 0.09
N ALA A 52 -12.55 11.94 1.26
CA ALA A 52 -13.62 11.61 2.21
C ALA A 52 -15.02 11.51 1.58
N ALA A 53 -15.28 12.26 0.49
CA ALA A 53 -16.54 12.23 -0.24
C ALA A 53 -16.91 10.84 -0.82
N TYR A 54 -15.93 9.95 -0.99
CA TYR A 54 -16.13 8.61 -1.55
C TYR A 54 -15.96 7.49 -0.50
N HIS A 55 -15.73 7.84 0.78
CA HIS A 55 -15.45 6.86 1.85
C HIS A 55 -16.63 5.95 2.16
N SER A 56 -17.87 6.28 1.78
CA SER A 56 -18.98 5.32 1.86
C SER A 56 -18.68 4.06 1.05
N VAL A 57 -18.04 4.21 -0.11
CA VAL A 57 -17.68 3.10 -1.01
C VAL A 57 -16.25 2.62 -0.79
N THR A 58 -15.29 3.51 -0.64
CA THR A 58 -13.87 3.14 -0.49
C THR A 58 -13.52 2.69 0.92
N ALA A 59 -14.34 3.04 1.93
CA ALA A 59 -14.11 2.72 3.34
C ALA A 59 -12.73 3.16 3.88
N ASP A 60 -12.10 4.17 3.27
CA ASP A 60 -10.70 4.54 3.53
C ASP A 60 -9.72 3.34 3.38
N ASN A 61 -10.07 2.38 2.52
CA ASN A 61 -9.34 1.15 2.27
C ASN A 61 -8.66 1.19 0.90
N GLN A 62 -7.33 1.07 0.91
CA GLN A 62 -6.51 1.14 -0.29
C GLN A 62 -6.75 0.00 -1.28
N ASP A 63 -7.12 -1.21 -0.82
CA ASP A 63 -7.51 -2.31 -1.70
C ASP A 63 -8.78 -1.95 -2.49
N PHE A 64 -9.75 -1.36 -1.80
CA PHE A 64 -11.03 -0.99 -2.41
C PHE A 64 -10.80 0.10 -3.45
N LEU A 65 -10.05 1.15 -3.09
CA LEU A 65 -9.71 2.25 -3.98
C LEU A 65 -8.92 1.76 -5.21
N ALA A 66 -7.88 0.96 -5.01
CA ALA A 66 -7.07 0.43 -6.11
C ALA A 66 -7.91 -0.48 -7.03
N TYR A 67 -8.77 -1.33 -6.47
CA TYR A 67 -9.64 -2.19 -7.27
C TYR A 67 -10.71 -1.40 -8.05
N ILE A 68 -11.31 -0.39 -7.44
CA ILE A 68 -12.23 0.53 -8.15
C ILE A 68 -11.49 1.18 -9.33
N CYS A 69 -10.29 1.70 -9.09
CA CYS A 69 -9.49 2.31 -10.15
C CYS A 69 -9.14 1.30 -11.26
N LEU A 70 -8.83 0.04 -10.95
CA LEU A 70 -8.61 -1.02 -11.94
C LEU A 70 -9.82 -1.19 -12.86
N VAL A 71 -11.02 -1.30 -12.29
CA VAL A 71 -12.28 -1.48 -13.04
C VAL A 71 -12.57 -0.28 -13.94
N LEU A 72 -12.35 0.92 -13.43
CA LEU A 72 -12.54 2.17 -14.19
C LEU A 72 -11.52 2.30 -15.32
N ASN A 73 -10.27 1.88 -15.09
CA ASN A 73 -9.23 1.91 -16.10
C ASN A 73 -9.48 0.87 -17.21
N ALA A 74 -9.99 -0.31 -16.83
CA ALA A 74 -10.48 -1.34 -17.75
C ALA A 74 -11.72 -0.93 -18.57
N LYS A 75 -12.29 0.26 -18.30
CA LYS A 75 -13.50 0.81 -18.97
C LYS A 75 -14.75 -0.06 -18.82
N LEU A 76 -14.76 -0.96 -17.84
CA LEU A 76 -15.91 -1.80 -17.54
C LEU A 76 -17.06 -0.98 -16.94
N ILE A 77 -16.70 0.04 -16.16
CA ILE A 77 -17.57 1.10 -15.66
C ILE A 77 -16.91 2.44 -15.99
N GLN A 78 -17.68 3.42 -16.42
CA GLN A 78 -17.15 4.76 -16.71
C GLN A 78 -17.04 5.58 -15.42
N PHE A 79 -16.03 6.45 -15.34
CA PHE A 79 -15.78 7.26 -14.14
C PHE A 79 -16.97 8.16 -13.77
N ASP A 80 -17.53 8.86 -14.75
CA ASP A 80 -18.67 9.76 -14.52
C ASP A 80 -19.92 8.99 -14.07
N GLU A 81 -20.08 7.75 -14.56
CA GLU A 81 -21.15 6.84 -14.14
C GLU A 81 -20.98 6.45 -12.68
N PHE A 82 -19.77 6.02 -12.28
CA PHE A 82 -19.45 5.71 -10.89
C PHE A 82 -19.72 6.90 -9.97
N VAL A 83 -19.20 8.08 -10.30
CA VAL A 83 -19.38 9.30 -9.48
C VAL A 83 -20.87 9.65 -9.34
N LYS A 84 -21.65 9.49 -10.41
CA LYS A 84 -23.09 9.73 -10.38
C LYS A 84 -23.82 8.77 -9.45
N GLU A 85 -23.50 7.48 -9.48
CA GLU A 85 -24.15 6.49 -8.61
C GLU A 85 -23.82 6.72 -7.12
N VAL A 86 -22.58 7.09 -6.81
CA VAL A 86 -22.19 7.44 -5.42
C VAL A 86 -22.90 8.70 -4.95
N ARG A 87 -22.86 9.79 -5.73
CA ARG A 87 -23.52 11.05 -5.37
C ARG A 87 -25.05 10.94 -5.33
N GLY A 88 -25.62 10.03 -6.11
CA GLY A 88 -27.04 9.72 -6.11
C GLY A 88 -27.48 8.85 -4.93
N GLY A 89 -26.56 8.30 -4.14
CA GLY A 89 -26.86 7.37 -3.05
C GLY A 89 -27.29 5.97 -3.50
N ASN A 90 -27.10 5.65 -4.79
CA ASN A 90 -27.40 4.32 -5.35
C ASN A 90 -26.25 3.34 -5.13
N LEU A 91 -25.04 3.87 -4.90
CA LEU A 91 -23.84 3.10 -4.58
C LEU A 91 -23.22 3.62 -3.29
N ASP A 92 -23.40 2.86 -2.21
CA ASP A 92 -23.09 3.31 -0.84
C ASP A 92 -22.15 2.38 -0.08
N ASN A 93 -21.66 1.32 -0.71
CA ASN A 93 -20.61 0.45 -0.17
C ASN A 93 -19.89 -0.34 -1.28
N PHE A 94 -18.73 -0.88 -0.91
CA PHE A 94 -17.89 -1.69 -1.80
C PHE A 94 -18.61 -2.94 -2.35
N PHE A 95 -19.45 -3.60 -1.56
CA PHE A 95 -20.17 -4.80 -1.98
C PHE A 95 -21.18 -4.55 -3.10
N GLN A 96 -21.86 -3.41 -3.06
CA GLN A 96 -22.71 -2.98 -4.16
C GLN A 96 -21.89 -2.74 -5.43
N PHE A 97 -20.68 -2.16 -5.28
CA PHE A 97 -19.77 -1.94 -6.41
C PHE A 97 -19.31 -3.27 -7.02
N THR A 98 -18.84 -4.24 -6.22
CA THR A 98 -18.39 -5.54 -6.74
C THR A 98 -19.51 -6.30 -7.44
N ARG A 99 -20.75 -6.26 -6.93
CA ARG A 99 -21.92 -6.84 -7.61
C ARG A 99 -22.25 -6.16 -8.94
N TRP A 100 -22.09 -4.85 -9.00
CA TRP A 100 -22.29 -4.10 -10.24
C TRP A 100 -21.24 -4.48 -11.29
N VAL A 101 -19.97 -4.61 -10.87
CA VAL A 101 -18.88 -5.11 -11.71
C VAL A 101 -19.19 -6.52 -12.24
N ASN A 102 -19.58 -7.46 -11.37
CA ASN A 102 -19.94 -8.82 -11.77
C ASN A 102 -21.03 -8.83 -12.84
N SER A 103 -22.06 -7.99 -12.67
CA SER A 103 -23.15 -7.87 -13.63
C SER A 103 -22.67 -7.34 -14.99
N ARG A 104 -21.76 -6.35 -14.99
CA ARG A 104 -21.15 -5.82 -16.22
C ARG A 104 -20.29 -6.86 -16.95
N MET A 105 -19.52 -7.67 -16.22
CA MET A 105 -18.69 -8.74 -16.80
C MET A 105 -19.52 -9.83 -17.45
N MET A 106 -20.69 -10.16 -16.89
CA MET A 106 -21.61 -11.16 -17.47
C MET A 106 -22.26 -10.67 -18.77
N ILE A 107 -22.55 -9.37 -18.89
CA ILE A 107 -23.14 -8.77 -20.09
C ILE A 107 -22.09 -8.57 -21.17
N ASN A 108 -20.88 -8.20 -20.78
CA ASN A 108 -19.82 -7.82 -21.70
C ASN A 108 -18.48 -8.49 -21.32
N PRO A 109 -18.15 -9.66 -21.90
CA PRO A 109 -16.93 -10.39 -21.58
C PRO A 109 -15.65 -9.76 -22.17
N ILE A 110 -15.63 -8.45 -22.43
CA ILE A 110 -14.48 -7.69 -22.95
C ILE A 110 -13.31 -7.61 -21.92
N GLY A 111 -13.51 -8.07 -20.68
CA GLY A 111 -12.43 -8.15 -19.69
C GLY A 111 -11.35 -9.17 -20.05
N SER A 112 -10.08 -8.84 -19.79
CA SER A 112 -9.00 -9.81 -19.85
C SER A 112 -9.26 -10.95 -18.85
N GLU A 113 -8.81 -12.18 -19.16
CA GLU A 113 -8.91 -13.30 -18.23
C GLU A 113 -8.26 -12.98 -16.87
N ARG A 114 -7.20 -12.15 -16.88
CA ARG A 114 -6.55 -11.66 -15.66
C ARG A 114 -7.48 -10.76 -14.83
N LEU A 115 -8.23 -9.85 -15.46
CA LEU A 115 -9.21 -9.03 -14.76
C LEU A 115 -10.31 -9.88 -14.12
N ARG A 116 -10.76 -10.94 -14.82
CA ARG A 116 -11.74 -11.90 -14.30
C ARG A 116 -11.22 -12.63 -13.05
N GLN A 117 -9.99 -13.10 -13.08
CA GLN A 117 -9.35 -13.76 -11.94
C GLN A 117 -9.18 -12.83 -10.73
N VAL A 118 -8.80 -11.57 -10.96
CA VAL A 118 -8.73 -10.56 -9.91
C VAL A 118 -10.12 -10.30 -9.32
N HIS A 119 -11.14 -10.13 -10.16
CA HIS A 119 -12.52 -9.91 -9.70
C HIS A 119 -13.05 -11.08 -8.86
N GLU A 120 -12.82 -12.32 -9.28
CA GLU A 120 -13.22 -13.52 -8.54
C GLU A 120 -12.54 -13.58 -7.16
N THR A 121 -11.25 -13.24 -7.09
CA THR A 121 -10.51 -13.20 -5.83
C THR A 121 -11.09 -12.12 -4.91
N VAL A 122 -11.36 -10.92 -5.43
CA VAL A 122 -11.94 -9.82 -4.66
C VAL A 122 -13.31 -10.21 -4.10
N MET A 123 -14.19 -10.81 -4.91
CA MET A 123 -15.50 -11.27 -4.43
C MET A 123 -15.40 -12.38 -3.37
N ASN A 124 -14.47 -13.33 -3.53
CA ASN A 124 -14.28 -14.40 -2.55
C ASN A 124 -13.76 -13.86 -1.21
N CYS A 125 -12.78 -12.96 -1.24
CA CYS A 125 -12.26 -12.27 -0.05
C CYS A 125 -13.39 -11.50 0.65
N GLU A 126 -14.16 -10.73 -0.10
CA GLU A 126 -15.29 -9.97 0.44
C GLU A 126 -16.35 -10.87 1.07
N PHE A 127 -16.70 -11.99 0.44
CA PHE A 127 -17.64 -12.97 1.01
C PHE A 127 -17.12 -13.61 2.30
N SER A 128 -15.80 -13.77 2.43
CA SER A 128 -15.14 -14.27 3.64
C SER A 128 -14.90 -13.22 4.72
N GLY A 129 -15.25 -11.95 4.47
CA GLY A 129 -15.00 -10.84 5.39
C GLY A 129 -13.53 -10.42 5.49
N ASP A 130 -12.72 -10.77 4.49
CA ASP A 130 -11.32 -10.39 4.41
C ASP A 130 -11.20 -8.90 4.01
N PRO A 131 -10.59 -8.05 4.86
CA PRO A 131 -10.50 -6.61 4.61
C PRO A 131 -9.48 -6.25 3.51
N THR A 132 -8.74 -7.21 2.96
CA THR A 132 -7.64 -6.99 2.01
C THR A 132 -7.85 -7.76 0.70
N PRO A 133 -8.93 -7.47 -0.04
CA PRO A 133 -9.36 -8.30 -1.16
C PRO A 133 -8.44 -8.21 -2.39
N PHE A 134 -7.59 -7.18 -2.51
CA PHE A 134 -6.75 -6.99 -3.69
C PHE A 134 -5.35 -7.58 -3.47
N LYS A 135 -5.31 -8.91 -3.32
CA LYS A 135 -4.11 -9.67 -2.93
C LYS A 135 -2.89 -9.43 -3.83
N SER A 136 -3.08 -9.40 -5.15
CA SER A 136 -1.99 -9.15 -6.10
C SER A 136 -1.38 -7.75 -5.95
N PHE A 137 -2.18 -6.75 -5.58
CA PHE A 137 -1.69 -5.42 -5.23
C PHE A 137 -0.82 -5.48 -3.96
N ARG A 138 -1.31 -6.10 -2.88
CA ARG A 138 -0.56 -6.16 -1.62
C ARG A 138 0.79 -6.87 -1.75
N ARG A 139 0.86 -7.93 -2.58
CA ARG A 139 2.12 -8.59 -2.92
C ARG A 139 3.10 -7.67 -3.66
N GLN A 140 2.60 -6.89 -4.61
CA GLN A 140 3.44 -5.91 -5.31
C GLN A 140 3.84 -4.74 -4.40
N GLU A 141 2.98 -4.30 -3.48
CA GLU A 141 3.32 -3.33 -2.42
C GLU A 141 4.46 -3.85 -1.54
N PHE A 142 4.44 -5.13 -1.15
CA PHE A 142 5.54 -5.77 -0.41
C PHE A 142 6.86 -5.71 -1.18
N ILE A 143 6.88 -6.17 -2.43
CA ILE A 143 8.10 -6.22 -3.27
C ILE A 143 8.67 -4.82 -3.45
N THR A 144 7.83 -3.86 -3.86
CA THR A 144 8.25 -2.47 -4.10
C THR A 144 8.70 -1.77 -2.82
N THR A 145 8.15 -2.13 -1.65
CA THR A 145 8.63 -1.65 -0.36
C THR A 145 10.05 -2.17 -0.08
N ILE A 146 10.32 -3.47 -0.31
CA ILE A 146 11.65 -4.05 -0.14
C ILE A 146 12.67 -3.41 -1.06
N GLU A 147 12.33 -3.20 -2.34
CA GLU A 147 13.21 -2.53 -3.32
C GLU A 147 13.60 -1.11 -2.91
N ARG A 148 12.86 -0.52 -1.96
CA ARG A 148 13.10 0.82 -1.41
C ARG A 148 13.79 0.77 -0.04
N MET A 149 14.20 -0.37 0.48
CA MET A 149 14.91 -0.50 1.75
C MET A 149 16.37 -0.89 1.51
N GLY A 150 17.31 -0.18 2.14
CA GLY A 150 18.74 -0.47 2.02
C GLY A 150 19.28 -0.46 0.58
N ASN A 151 18.67 0.32 -0.32
CA ASN A 151 19.00 0.34 -1.74
C ASN A 151 20.03 1.42 -2.10
N MET A 152 20.30 2.36 -1.19
CA MET A 152 21.29 3.42 -1.38
C MET A 152 22.68 2.98 -0.93
N ALA A 153 23.71 3.66 -1.44
CA ALA A 153 25.07 3.50 -0.94
C ALA A 153 25.20 4.14 0.44
N SER A 154 26.05 3.59 1.31
CA SER A 154 26.23 4.08 2.68
C SER A 154 26.83 5.50 2.77
N ASP A 155 27.40 6.01 1.69
CA ASP A 155 27.94 7.38 1.56
C ASP A 155 26.97 8.36 0.88
N ALA A 156 25.75 7.93 0.52
CA ALA A 156 24.72 8.82 0.01
C ALA A 156 24.36 9.90 1.03
N SER A 157 23.97 11.08 0.56
CA SER A 157 23.59 12.15 1.46
C SER A 157 22.29 11.82 2.21
N VAL A 158 22.12 12.39 3.40
CA VAL A 158 20.90 12.24 4.21
C VAL A 158 19.65 12.66 3.43
N ASP A 159 19.74 13.77 2.69
CA ASP A 159 18.62 14.27 1.90
C ASP A 159 18.23 13.31 0.77
N GLU A 160 19.22 12.72 0.09
CA GLU A 160 18.97 11.71 -0.94
C GLU A 160 18.34 10.44 -0.35
N MET A 161 18.88 9.93 0.77
CA MET A 161 18.32 8.77 1.46
C MET A 161 16.86 9.01 1.86
N LEU A 162 16.55 10.17 2.46
CA LEU A 162 15.19 10.51 2.88
C LEU A 162 14.20 10.66 1.71
N GLN A 163 14.68 10.94 0.50
CA GLN A 163 13.85 11.06 -0.71
C GLN A 163 13.67 9.76 -1.48
N GLN A 164 14.60 8.81 -1.37
CA GLN A 164 14.64 7.65 -2.27
C GLN A 164 14.58 6.28 -1.58
N GLU A 165 14.90 6.22 -0.28
CA GLU A 165 14.93 5.01 0.53
C GLU A 165 13.97 5.11 1.73
N ILE A 166 13.34 4.00 2.09
CA ILE A 166 12.57 3.85 3.32
C ILE A 166 13.57 3.56 4.45
N THR A 167 13.79 4.55 5.30
CA THR A 167 14.81 4.54 6.34
C THR A 167 14.21 4.33 7.73
N LEU A 168 15.07 3.95 8.68
CA LEU A 168 14.76 3.93 10.10
C LEU A 168 15.14 5.27 10.76
N THR A 169 14.30 5.74 11.66
CA THR A 169 14.51 7.00 12.38
C THR A 169 15.51 6.79 13.52
N ASN A 170 16.70 7.39 13.41
CA ASN A 170 17.80 7.13 14.35
C ASN A 170 17.42 7.46 15.81
N GLU A 171 16.72 8.57 16.04
CA GLU A 171 16.32 9.00 17.38
C GLU A 171 15.43 7.95 18.08
N VAL A 172 14.49 7.37 17.34
CA VAL A 172 13.60 6.31 17.85
C VAL A 172 14.39 5.05 18.16
N MET A 173 15.37 4.71 17.31
CA MET A 173 16.21 3.53 17.48
C MET A 173 17.18 3.67 18.66
N GLU A 174 17.76 4.85 18.89
CA GLU A 174 18.58 5.13 20.07
C GLU A 174 17.76 5.06 21.35
N MET A 175 16.57 5.67 21.37
CA MET A 175 15.65 5.57 22.52
C MET A 175 15.26 4.12 22.81
N ALA A 176 14.91 3.34 21.78
CA ALA A 176 14.58 1.93 21.91
C ALA A 176 15.76 1.14 22.50
N LYS A 177 16.97 1.31 21.96
CA LYS A 177 18.18 0.66 22.49
C LYS A 177 18.46 1.04 23.94
N TRP A 178 18.29 2.32 24.30
CA TRP A 178 18.49 2.81 25.67
C TRP A 178 17.48 2.21 26.66
N LEU A 179 16.21 2.10 26.27
CA LEU A 179 15.18 1.42 27.06
C LEU A 179 15.45 -0.09 27.21
N ALA A 180 15.83 -0.76 26.13
CA ALA A 180 16.16 -2.20 26.15
C ALA A 180 17.33 -2.49 27.09
N ALA A 181 18.39 -1.65 27.06
CA ALA A 181 19.54 -1.78 27.97
C ALA A 181 19.15 -1.66 29.46
N ARG A 182 17.98 -1.08 29.77
CA ARG A 182 17.43 -0.93 31.13
C ARG A 182 16.40 -2.01 31.47
N GLY A 183 16.28 -3.05 30.65
CA GLY A 183 15.38 -4.18 30.89
C GLY A 183 13.92 -3.86 30.55
N CYS A 184 13.63 -2.77 29.84
CA CYS A 184 12.28 -2.52 29.35
C CYS A 184 11.92 -3.52 28.24
N LEU A 185 10.69 -4.03 28.29
CA LEU A 185 10.11 -4.79 27.19
C LEU A 185 9.76 -3.83 26.05
N LEU A 186 10.28 -4.11 24.85
CA LEU A 186 9.95 -3.37 23.64
C LEU A 186 8.98 -4.17 22.78
N LEU A 187 7.85 -3.55 22.44
CA LEU A 187 6.86 -4.14 21.54
C LEU A 187 6.71 -3.26 20.31
N CYS A 188 6.99 -3.84 19.14
CA CYS A 188 6.72 -3.24 17.84
C CYS A 188 5.50 -3.92 17.22
N MET A 189 4.59 -3.12 16.69
CA MET A 189 3.37 -3.59 16.01
C MET A 189 3.21 -2.78 14.72
N SER A 190 2.76 -3.44 13.67
CA SER A 190 2.47 -2.87 12.36
C SER A 190 0.99 -3.09 12.06
N ASP A 191 0.34 -2.10 11.45
CA ASP A 191 -1.02 -2.21 10.93
C ASP A 191 -1.05 -2.73 9.49
N LYS A 192 0.11 -2.96 8.87
CA LYS A 192 0.20 -3.51 7.51
C LYS A 192 -0.39 -4.92 7.45
N PRO A 193 -1.21 -5.20 6.43
CA PRO A 193 -1.62 -6.56 6.10
C PRO A 193 -0.43 -7.50 5.93
N SER A 194 -0.60 -8.77 6.30
CA SER A 194 0.40 -9.82 6.14
C SER A 194 0.90 -9.92 4.70
N GLU A 195 0.01 -9.76 3.72
CA GLU A 195 0.30 -9.82 2.28
C GLU A 195 1.24 -8.70 1.82
N SER A 196 1.30 -7.59 2.56
CA SER A 196 2.18 -6.44 2.29
C SER A 196 3.41 -6.39 3.21
N ALA A 197 3.53 -7.33 4.16
CA ALA A 197 4.58 -7.35 5.17
C ALA A 197 5.42 -8.64 5.18
N CYS A 198 4.87 -9.73 4.62
CA CYS A 198 5.46 -11.05 4.59
C CYS A 198 5.55 -11.56 3.14
N PRO A 199 6.55 -12.40 2.83
CA PRO A 199 6.69 -12.97 1.50
C PRO A 199 5.51 -13.91 1.17
N ASP A 200 5.01 -13.79 -0.05
CA ASP A 200 4.19 -14.84 -0.66
C ASP A 200 5.07 -16.02 -1.08
N GLY A 201 4.60 -17.24 -0.78
CA GLY A 201 5.35 -18.47 -1.02
C GLY A 201 5.59 -18.83 -2.49
N SER A 202 4.95 -18.13 -3.43
CA SER A 202 5.13 -18.35 -4.87
C SER A 202 5.90 -17.22 -5.57
N GLU A 203 5.58 -15.96 -5.26
CA GLU A 203 6.13 -14.80 -5.98
C GLU A 203 7.40 -14.23 -5.34
N SER A 204 7.58 -14.41 -4.03
CA SER A 204 8.62 -13.71 -3.25
C SER A 204 9.24 -14.57 -2.15
N ALA A 205 9.25 -15.89 -2.33
CA ALA A 205 9.70 -16.84 -1.31
C ALA A 205 11.13 -16.61 -0.82
N ASP A 206 11.98 -16.05 -1.69
CA ASP A 206 13.38 -15.76 -1.39
C ASP A 206 13.59 -14.42 -0.65
N LEU A 207 12.54 -13.60 -0.52
CA LEU A 207 12.61 -12.31 0.16
C LEU A 207 12.29 -12.46 1.66
N PRO A 208 13.00 -11.73 2.54
CA PRO A 208 12.67 -11.73 3.96
C PRO A 208 11.39 -10.90 4.23
N PRO A 209 10.65 -11.19 5.31
CA PRO A 209 9.57 -10.31 5.75
C PRO A 209 10.11 -8.92 6.13
N LEU A 210 9.31 -7.86 5.98
CA LEU A 210 9.76 -6.46 6.08
C LEU A 210 10.55 -6.14 7.35
N HIS A 211 10.14 -6.69 8.49
CA HIS A 211 10.80 -6.46 9.78
C HIS A 211 12.22 -7.05 9.87
N ARG A 212 12.67 -7.81 8.86
CA ARG A 212 14.02 -8.38 8.75
C ARG A 212 14.84 -7.78 7.62
N VAL A 213 14.26 -6.85 6.85
CA VAL A 213 14.97 -6.16 5.78
C VAL A 213 15.87 -5.09 6.40
N GLU A 214 17.15 -5.09 6.03
CA GLU A 214 18.10 -4.08 6.46
C GLU A 214 17.86 -2.76 5.72
N THR A 215 18.00 -1.63 6.41
CA THR A 215 17.87 -0.30 5.83
C THR A 215 18.66 0.73 6.63
N HIS A 216 18.89 1.92 6.07
CA HIS A 216 19.71 2.94 6.72
C HIS A 216 19.04 3.56 7.95
N LEU A 217 19.86 3.88 8.95
CA LEU A 217 19.48 4.70 10.10
C LEU A 217 19.75 6.17 9.78
N VAL A 218 18.71 6.99 9.77
CA VAL A 218 18.80 8.40 9.41
C VAL A 218 18.16 9.27 10.48
N GLY A 219 18.88 10.30 10.91
CA GLY A 219 18.45 11.24 11.94
C GLY A 219 19.60 11.77 12.76
N ALA A 220 19.29 12.70 13.66
CA ALA A 220 20.26 13.16 14.65
C ALA A 220 20.52 12.06 15.69
N THR A 221 21.66 12.16 16.36
CA THR A 221 21.87 11.41 17.61
C THR A 221 21.27 12.18 18.78
N ILE A 222 20.61 11.45 19.68
CA ILE A 222 20.06 11.90 20.96
C ILE A 222 20.81 11.28 22.15
N GLN A 223 21.93 10.59 21.90
CA GLN A 223 22.68 9.86 22.93
C GLN A 223 23.08 10.75 24.12
N ALA A 224 23.50 11.99 23.88
CA ALA A 224 23.88 12.92 24.96
C ALA A 224 22.69 13.25 25.88
N GLN A 225 21.50 13.39 25.31
CA GLN A 225 20.26 13.61 26.06
C GLN A 225 19.87 12.37 26.85
N LEU A 226 20.04 11.18 26.27
CA LEU A 226 19.77 9.90 26.92
C LEU A 226 20.74 9.63 28.08
N ASP A 227 22.04 9.91 27.89
CA ASP A 227 23.06 9.75 28.93
C ASP A 227 22.81 10.68 30.13
N ALA A 228 22.25 11.86 29.88
CA ALA A 228 21.87 12.80 30.93
C ALA A 228 20.69 12.30 31.80
N LEU A 229 19.93 11.30 31.34
CA LEU A 229 18.78 10.73 32.07
C LEU A 229 19.17 9.56 33.00
N GLY A 230 20.43 9.09 32.95
CA GLY A 230 20.84 7.83 33.59
C GLY A 230 20.48 6.65 32.73
#